data_AF-A0AA42MQF0-F1
#
_entry.id   AF-A0AA42MQF0-F1
#
_cell.length_a   1.000
_cell.length_b   1.000
_cell.length_c   1.000
_cell.angle_alpha   90.00
_cell.angle_beta   90.00
_cell.angle_gamma   90.00
#
_symmetry.space_group_name_H-M   'P 1'
#
loop_
_entity.id
_entity.type
_entity.pdbx_description
1 polymer ?
#
loop_
_entity_poly.entity_id
_entity_poly.type
_entity_poly.pdbx_seq_one_letter_code
_entity_poly.pdbx_strand_id
1 'polypeptide(L)'
;MKLNWTVASAGKVRNVIPDLATAQADVRALQVKDFQQVERVLQERIKRKKLADSEVKLKFEMRRPPLMANPQAKKLAEQAQLIYKNDFNLPMKVLAEATGWGTDAAFAGLNSKAAILEGMGLSGDGAHSNNAEYILVESIVPRLYLATKLIMDLSTAQK
;
A
#
# COMPACT_ATOMS: atom_id res chain seq x y z
N MET A 1 12.49 1.08 -1.43
CA MET A 1 12.13 2.32 -0.71
C MET A 1 12.23 3.51 -1.65
N LYS A 2 11.25 4.43 -1.65
CA LYS A 2 11.25 5.66 -2.43
C LYS A 2 10.89 6.84 -1.52
N LEU A 3 11.57 7.97 -1.67
CA LEU A 3 11.23 9.25 -1.03
C LEU A 3 11.27 10.32 -2.10
N ASN A 4 10.17 11.04 -2.29
CA ASN A 4 10.08 12.10 -3.29
C ASN A 4 9.50 13.36 -2.63
N TRP A 5 10.16 14.51 -2.82
CA TRP A 5 9.57 15.81 -2.48
C TRP A 5 8.52 16.14 -3.54
N THR A 6 7.26 16.29 -3.12
CA THR A 6 6.12 16.44 -4.02
C THR A 6 5.55 17.84 -4.05
N VAL A 7 5.71 18.60 -2.96
CA VAL A 7 5.20 19.97 -2.82
C VAL A 7 6.24 20.82 -2.11
N ALA A 8 6.48 22.03 -2.59
CA ALA A 8 7.29 23.04 -1.93
C ALA A 8 6.69 24.43 -2.14
N SER A 9 6.79 25.29 -1.12
CA SER A 9 6.34 26.68 -1.17
C SER A 9 7.20 27.55 -0.26
N ALA A 10 7.48 28.78 -0.68
CA ALA A 10 8.21 29.77 0.10
C ALA A 10 7.84 31.20 -0.35
N GLY A 11 7.73 32.11 0.61
CA GLY A 11 7.47 33.53 0.34
C GLY A 11 6.04 33.84 -0.08
N LYS A 12 5.67 35.13 0.05
CA LYS A 12 4.33 35.64 -0.29
C LYS A 12 4.37 36.94 -1.10
N VAL A 13 5.39 37.76 -0.87
CA VAL A 13 5.53 39.10 -1.46
C VAL A 13 6.87 39.20 -2.18
N ARG A 14 6.88 39.72 -3.41
CA ARG A 14 8.05 39.69 -4.32
C ARG A 14 9.29 40.44 -3.82
N ASN A 15 9.13 41.43 -2.94
CA ASN A 15 10.20 42.31 -2.45
C ASN A 15 10.52 42.08 -0.96
N VAL A 16 10.10 40.95 -0.40
CA VAL A 16 10.35 40.59 1.00
C VAL A 16 11.09 39.25 1.03
N ILE A 17 12.18 39.17 1.81
CA ILE A 17 12.88 37.91 2.05
C ILE A 17 11.92 36.97 2.80
N PRO A 18 11.64 35.75 2.30
CA PRO A 18 10.73 34.83 2.96
C PRO A 18 11.18 34.45 4.38
N ASP A 19 10.26 34.53 5.33
CA ASP A 19 10.43 34.09 6.72
C ASP A 19 9.98 32.63 6.94
N LEU A 20 9.21 32.07 6.00
CA LEU A 20 8.70 30.69 6.03
C LEU A 20 8.86 29.99 4.68
N ALA A 21 9.30 28.74 4.75
CA ALA A 21 9.23 27.78 3.67
C ALA A 21 8.68 26.45 4.19
N THR A 22 7.89 25.76 3.37
CA THR A 22 7.33 24.44 3.66
C THR A 22 7.60 23.49 2.51
N ALA A 23 7.91 22.24 2.81
CA ALA A 23 8.01 21.18 1.82
C ALA A 23 7.36 19.90 2.35
N GLN A 24 6.75 19.13 1.45
CA GLN A 24 6.14 17.85 1.73
C GLN A 24 6.77 16.77 0.86
N ALA A 25 6.99 15.59 1.45
CA ALA A 25 7.49 14.42 0.75
C ALA A 25 6.52 13.23 0.88
N ASP A 26 6.48 12.40 -0.16
CA ASP A 26 5.87 11.07 -0.16
C ASP A 26 6.96 10.03 0.09
N VAL A 27 6.72 9.12 1.04
CA VAL A 27 7.62 8.00 1.35
C VAL A 27 6.89 6.69 1.13
N ARG A 28 7.50 5.80 0.34
CA ARG A 28 6.99 4.45 0.07
C ARG A 28 8.03 3.41 0.45
N ALA A 29 7.65 2.48 1.30
CA ALA A 29 8.46 1.34 1.66
C ALA A 29 7.61 0.08 1.78
N LEU A 30 8.27 -1.09 1.70
CA LEU A 30 7.61 -2.39 1.79
C LEU A 30 7.56 -2.91 3.23
N GLN A 31 8.36 -2.34 4.14
CA GLN A 31 8.44 -2.76 5.54
C GLN A 31 8.32 -1.57 6.48
N VAL A 32 7.67 -1.77 7.62
CA VAL A 32 7.51 -0.74 8.67
C VAL A 32 8.86 -0.23 9.18
N LYS A 33 9.85 -1.13 9.32
CA LYS A 33 11.20 -0.76 9.79
C LYS A 33 11.90 0.25 8.88
N ASP A 34 11.59 0.23 7.59
CA ASP A 34 12.17 1.15 6.61
C ASP A 34 11.65 2.58 6.84
N PHE A 35 10.37 2.74 7.19
CA PHE A 35 9.80 4.03 7.56
C PHE A 35 10.48 4.61 8.81
N GLN A 36 10.69 3.78 9.83
CA GLN A 36 11.41 4.18 11.05
C GLN A 36 12.85 4.60 10.76
N GLN A 37 13.51 3.92 9.82
CA GLN A 37 14.85 4.30 9.38
C GLN A 37 14.85 5.65 8.65
N VAL A 38 13.89 5.88 7.75
CA VAL A 38 13.76 7.16 7.03
C VAL A 38 13.52 8.29 8.02
N GLU A 39 12.58 8.14 8.94
CA GLU A 39 12.28 9.14 9.96
C GLU A 39 13.55 9.52 10.73
N ARG A 40 14.27 8.53 11.26
CA ARG A 40 15.53 8.76 12.00
C ARG A 40 16.55 9.53 11.17
N VAL A 41 16.77 9.12 9.91
CA VAL A 41 17.74 9.77 9.03
C VAL A 41 17.32 11.22 8.73
N LEU A 42 16.03 11.47 8.49
CA LEU A 42 15.54 12.82 8.24
C LEU A 42 15.68 13.71 9.48
N GLN A 43 15.33 13.20 10.67
CA GLN A 43 15.51 13.92 11.93
C GLN A 43 16.97 14.31 12.20
N GLU A 44 17.93 13.44 11.87
CA GLU A 44 19.35 13.80 11.97
C GLU A 44 19.78 14.81 10.91
N ARG A 45 19.26 14.70 9.67
CA ARG A 45 19.63 15.61 8.58
C ARG A 45 19.17 17.04 8.81
N ILE A 46 17.98 17.25 9.38
CA ILE A 46 17.47 18.62 9.62
C ILE A 46 18.30 19.41 10.63
N LYS A 47 19.11 18.74 11.48
CA LYS A 47 20.05 19.41 12.39
C LYS A 47 21.18 20.13 11.64
N ARG A 48 21.51 19.67 10.42
CA ARG A 48 22.53 20.27 9.57
C ARG A 48 21.90 21.42 8.76
N LYS A 49 21.95 22.61 9.32
CA LYS A 49 21.39 23.81 8.71
C LYS A 49 22.42 24.52 7.84
N LYS A 50 21.99 25.02 6.67
CA LYS A 50 22.80 25.92 5.84
C LYS A 50 22.88 27.33 6.45
N LEU A 51 21.77 27.79 7.04
CA LEU A 51 21.69 29.07 7.74
C LEU A 51 21.66 28.79 9.25
N ALA A 52 22.65 29.31 9.99
CA ALA A 52 22.79 29.00 11.40
C ALA A 52 21.56 29.41 12.23
N ASP A 53 20.96 30.55 11.89
CA ASP A 53 19.83 31.13 12.63
C ASP A 53 18.45 30.60 12.20
N SER A 54 18.38 29.72 11.20
CA SER A 54 17.09 29.15 10.78
C SER A 54 16.59 28.07 11.75
N GLU A 55 15.27 27.88 11.80
CA GLU A 55 14.64 26.75 12.49
C GLU A 55 14.06 25.79 11.44
N VAL A 56 14.30 24.48 11.61
CA VAL A 56 13.74 23.44 10.73
C VAL A 56 12.95 22.47 11.61
N LYS A 57 11.65 22.33 11.33
CA LYS A 57 10.77 21.35 11.99
C LYS A 57 10.39 20.27 11.00
N LEU A 58 10.50 19.02 11.43
CA LEU A 58 10.06 17.87 10.65
C LEU A 58 8.98 17.12 11.42
N LYS A 59 7.83 16.96 10.79
CA LYS A 59 6.82 15.98 11.19
C LYS A 59 6.89 14.81 10.21
N PHE A 60 7.05 13.60 10.74
CA PHE A 60 6.97 12.36 9.97
C PHE A 60 5.74 11.58 10.43
N GLU A 61 4.93 11.10 9.49
CA GLU A 61 3.69 10.39 9.81
C GLU A 61 3.50 9.22 8.83
N MET A 62 3.49 8.00 9.36
CA MET A 62 3.13 6.82 8.57
C MET A 62 1.60 6.70 8.52
N ARG A 63 0.96 7.35 7.54
CA ARG A 63 -0.51 7.38 7.44
C ARG A 63 -1.12 6.03 7.08
N ARG A 64 -0.45 5.23 6.23
CA ARG A 64 -0.84 3.85 5.91
C ARG A 64 0.38 2.93 5.99
N PRO A 65 0.29 1.81 6.73
CA PRO A 65 1.37 0.84 6.77
C PRO A 65 1.49 0.08 5.43
N PRO A 66 2.60 -0.61 5.17
CA PRO A 66 2.69 -1.57 4.08
C PRO A 66 1.99 -2.88 4.45
N LEU A 67 1.26 -3.48 3.50
CA LEU A 67 0.80 -4.87 3.64
C LEU A 67 1.95 -5.83 3.30
N MET A 68 2.45 -6.55 4.30
CA MET A 68 3.50 -7.57 4.13
C MET A 68 2.89 -8.97 4.06
N ALA A 69 3.07 -9.66 2.93
CA ALA A 69 2.61 -11.03 2.77
C ALA A 69 3.43 -12.00 3.65
N ASN A 70 2.80 -12.56 4.68
CA ASN A 70 3.37 -13.62 5.50
C ASN A 70 3.29 -15.00 4.80
N PRO A 71 3.98 -16.04 5.30
CA PRO A 71 3.93 -17.37 4.69
C PRO A 71 2.52 -17.95 4.54
N GLN A 72 1.63 -17.68 5.49
CA GLN A 72 0.25 -18.14 5.48
C GLN A 72 -0.56 -17.47 4.34
N ALA A 73 -0.37 -16.17 4.13
CA ALA A 73 -0.97 -15.41 3.03
C ALA A 73 -0.47 -15.92 1.68
N LYS A 74 0.83 -16.23 1.55
CA LYS A 74 1.39 -16.81 0.32
C LYS A 74 0.78 -18.18 0.01
N LYS A 75 0.70 -19.06 1.01
CA LYS A 75 0.05 -20.38 0.86
C LYS A 75 -1.44 -20.25 0.47
N LEU A 76 -2.15 -19.29 1.08
CA LEU A 76 -3.54 -19.04 0.75
C LEU A 76 -3.70 -18.49 -0.68
N ALA A 77 -2.78 -17.65 -1.15
CA ALA A 77 -2.76 -17.18 -2.54
C ALA A 77 -2.52 -18.32 -3.53
N GLU A 78 -1.59 -19.23 -3.22
CA GLU A 78 -1.35 -20.44 -4.04
C GLU A 78 -2.60 -21.31 -4.13
N GLN A 79 -3.31 -21.52 -3.01
CA GLN A 79 -4.59 -22.22 -3.00
C GLN A 79 -5.63 -21.53 -3.89
N ALA A 80 -5.72 -20.20 -3.82
CA ALA A 80 -6.61 -19.41 -4.67
C ALA A 80 -6.28 -19.58 -6.17
N GLN A 81 -5.00 -19.61 -6.53
CA GLN A 81 -4.56 -19.85 -7.91
C GLN A 81 -4.93 -21.26 -8.39
N LEU A 82 -4.75 -22.27 -7.54
CA LEU A 82 -5.11 -23.65 -7.87
C LEU A 82 -6.61 -23.82 -8.09
N ILE A 83 -7.46 -23.18 -7.29
CA ILE A 83 -8.92 -23.19 -7.49
C ILE A 83 -9.27 -22.62 -8.87
N TYR A 84 -8.73 -21.45 -9.24
CA TYR A 84 -8.96 -20.86 -10.56
C TYR A 84 -8.49 -21.76 -11.71
N LYS A 85 -7.32 -22.36 -11.55
CA LYS A 85 -6.74 -23.23 -12.58
C LYS A 85 -7.52 -24.53 -12.74
N ASN A 86 -7.92 -25.17 -11.64
CA ASN A 86 -8.56 -26.49 -11.69
C ASN A 86 -10.04 -26.40 -12.08
N ASP A 87 -10.75 -25.41 -11.55
CA ASP A 87 -12.22 -25.37 -11.64
C ASP A 87 -12.70 -24.56 -12.86
N PHE A 88 -11.89 -23.61 -13.33
CA PHE A 88 -12.23 -22.76 -14.48
C PHE A 88 -11.21 -22.81 -15.61
N ASN A 89 -10.06 -23.48 -15.44
CA ASN A 89 -8.92 -23.40 -16.36
C ASN A 89 -8.48 -21.95 -16.64
N LEU A 90 -8.68 -21.05 -15.67
CA LEU A 90 -8.33 -19.64 -15.78
C LEU A 90 -6.99 -19.35 -15.10
N PRO A 91 -6.17 -18.44 -15.66
CA PRO A 91 -5.00 -17.94 -14.96
C PRO A 91 -5.43 -16.98 -13.85
N MET A 92 -4.67 -16.95 -12.74
CA MET A 92 -4.78 -15.92 -11.73
C MET A 92 -3.41 -15.31 -11.48
N LYS A 93 -3.29 -14.00 -11.70
CA LYS A 93 -2.09 -13.25 -11.36
C LYS A 93 -2.13 -12.90 -9.87
N VAL A 94 -1.16 -13.41 -9.12
CA VAL A 94 -0.93 -13.00 -7.72
C VAL A 94 0.24 -12.04 -7.69
N LEU A 95 0.07 -10.95 -6.96
CA LEU A 95 1.11 -9.96 -6.71
C LEU A 95 1.70 -10.23 -5.33
N ALA A 96 2.94 -10.72 -5.28
CA ALA A 96 3.64 -10.98 -4.02
C ALA A 96 4.18 -9.69 -3.37
N GLU A 97 4.21 -8.59 -4.11
CA GLU A 97 4.72 -7.30 -3.68
C GLU A 97 3.69 -6.19 -3.94
N ALA A 98 3.73 -5.16 -3.10
CA ALA A 98 2.81 -4.03 -3.19
C ALA A 98 3.04 -3.22 -4.47
N THR A 99 1.96 -2.89 -5.18
CA THR A 99 1.98 -2.14 -6.45
C THR A 99 1.87 -0.63 -6.29
N GLY A 100 1.90 -0.13 -5.06
CA GLY A 100 1.96 1.31 -4.76
C GLY A 100 0.63 1.94 -4.35
N TRP A 101 -0.41 1.14 -4.13
CA TRP A 101 -1.70 1.57 -3.57
C TRP A 101 -1.93 0.91 -2.22
N GLY A 102 -2.52 1.63 -1.27
CA GLY A 102 -2.84 1.12 0.06
C GLY A 102 -4.34 0.89 0.21
N THR A 103 -4.72 -0.27 0.72
CA THR A 103 -6.09 -0.62 1.12
C THR A 103 -6.16 -0.84 2.63
N ASP A 104 -7.34 -1.16 3.14
CA ASP A 104 -7.53 -1.43 4.57
C ASP A 104 -6.92 -2.77 5.01
N ALA A 105 -6.62 -3.67 4.06
CA ALA A 105 -5.88 -4.89 4.33
C ALA A 105 -4.52 -4.62 5.00
N ALA A 106 -3.87 -3.49 4.68
CA ALA A 106 -2.63 -3.11 5.32
C ALA A 106 -2.78 -2.87 6.83
N PHE A 107 -3.89 -2.26 7.25
CA PHE A 107 -4.19 -2.08 8.68
C PHE A 107 -4.53 -3.42 9.34
N ALA A 108 -5.34 -4.25 8.68
CA ALA A 108 -5.65 -5.59 9.17
C ALA A 108 -4.38 -6.44 9.37
N GLY A 109 -3.35 -6.23 8.54
CA GLY A 109 -2.08 -6.98 8.58
C GLY A 109 -1.03 -6.45 9.54
N LEU A 110 -1.08 -5.18 9.94
CA LEU A 110 0.00 -4.51 10.65
C LEU A 110 0.46 -5.26 11.92
N ASN A 111 -0.48 -5.83 12.68
CA ASN A 111 -0.22 -6.57 13.92
C ASN A 111 -0.87 -7.96 13.94
N SER A 112 -1.20 -8.51 12.77
CA SER A 112 -1.91 -9.79 12.66
C SER A 112 -1.00 -10.92 12.20
N LYS A 113 -1.23 -12.13 12.74
CA LYS A 113 -0.64 -13.38 12.23
C LYS A 113 -1.52 -14.05 11.17
N ALA A 114 -2.70 -13.49 10.88
CA ALA A 114 -3.64 -14.06 9.93
C ALA A 114 -3.07 -14.01 8.50
N ALA A 115 -3.52 -14.94 7.66
CA ALA A 115 -3.34 -14.84 6.22
C ALA A 115 -4.27 -13.73 5.69
N ILE A 116 -3.71 -12.71 5.05
CA ILE A 116 -4.47 -11.62 4.47
C ILE A 116 -4.24 -11.61 2.96
N LEU A 117 -5.33 -11.80 2.23
CA LEU A 117 -5.39 -11.60 0.78
C LEU A 117 -6.21 -10.35 0.48
N GLU A 118 -5.75 -9.60 -0.51
CA GLU A 118 -6.41 -8.41 -1.06
C GLU A 118 -6.69 -8.65 -2.55
N GLY A 119 -7.57 -7.86 -3.16
CA GLY A 119 -7.92 -7.97 -4.57
C GLY A 119 -8.87 -9.13 -4.86
N MET A 120 -9.69 -9.50 -3.87
CA MET A 120 -10.68 -10.58 -3.96
C MET A 120 -12.00 -10.13 -4.61
N GLY A 121 -12.15 -8.83 -4.90
CA GLY A 121 -13.32 -8.26 -5.57
C GLY A 121 -13.41 -8.61 -7.05
N LEU A 122 -14.46 -8.10 -7.69
CA LEU A 122 -14.68 -8.25 -9.13
C LEU A 122 -13.55 -7.60 -9.93
N SER A 123 -13.19 -8.20 -11.07
CA SER A 123 -12.22 -7.61 -11.97
C SER A 123 -12.88 -6.49 -12.77
N GLY A 124 -12.17 -5.41 -13.02
CA GLY A 124 -12.67 -4.24 -13.71
C GLY A 124 -11.55 -3.25 -14.00
N ASP A 125 -11.93 -2.09 -14.52
CA ASP A 125 -11.00 -1.00 -14.82
C ASP A 125 -11.71 0.37 -14.68
N GLY A 126 -10.95 1.44 -14.76
CA GLY A 126 -11.46 2.82 -14.71
C GLY A 126 -11.55 3.41 -13.30
N ALA A 127 -11.47 2.60 -12.25
CA ALA A 127 -11.45 3.07 -10.87
C ALA A 127 -10.34 4.12 -10.63
N HIS A 128 -10.70 5.23 -9.97
CA HIS A 128 -9.81 6.38 -9.73
C HIS A 128 -9.24 7.04 -10.99
N SER A 129 -9.95 6.97 -12.11
CA SER A 129 -9.58 7.64 -13.36
C SER A 129 -10.72 8.50 -13.91
N ASN A 130 -10.46 9.24 -15.00
CA ASN A 130 -11.49 9.97 -15.74
C ASN A 130 -12.25 9.07 -16.74
N ASN A 131 -11.82 7.82 -16.91
CA ASN A 131 -12.50 6.86 -17.78
C ASN A 131 -13.76 6.33 -17.08
N ALA A 132 -14.69 5.78 -17.86
CA ALA A 132 -15.82 5.07 -17.30
C ALA A 132 -15.32 3.89 -16.44
N GLU A 133 -15.81 3.80 -15.21
CA GLU A 133 -15.58 2.66 -14.34
C GLU A 133 -16.51 1.52 -14.72
N TYR A 134 -15.98 0.31 -14.83
CA TYR A 134 -16.77 -0.88 -15.17
C TYR A 134 -16.18 -2.14 -14.54
N ILE A 135 -17.00 -3.18 -14.49
CA ILE A 135 -16.60 -4.54 -14.12
C ILE A 135 -16.69 -5.47 -15.32
N LEU A 136 -15.87 -6.51 -15.32
CA LEU A 136 -15.90 -7.60 -16.27
C LEU A 136 -16.98 -8.60 -15.86
N VAL A 137 -18.02 -8.77 -16.66
CA VAL A 137 -19.16 -9.66 -16.38
C VAL A 137 -18.69 -11.10 -16.22
N GLU A 138 -17.73 -11.52 -17.04
CA GLU A 138 -17.08 -12.83 -17.00
C GLU A 138 -16.31 -13.07 -15.70
N SER A 139 -15.98 -12.02 -14.93
CA SER A 139 -15.31 -12.16 -13.64
C SER A 139 -16.27 -12.43 -12.48
N ILE A 140 -17.58 -12.20 -12.65
CA ILE A 140 -18.57 -12.31 -11.57
C ILE A 140 -18.60 -13.73 -11.00
N VAL A 141 -18.84 -14.73 -11.86
CA VAL A 141 -18.98 -16.13 -11.41
C VAL A 141 -17.67 -16.66 -10.81
N PRO A 142 -16.50 -16.56 -11.48
CA PRO A 142 -15.25 -17.07 -10.92
C PRO A 142 -14.86 -16.42 -9.58
N ARG A 143 -15.10 -15.12 -9.40
CA ARG A 143 -14.76 -14.40 -8.17
C ARG A 143 -15.64 -14.79 -6.99
N LEU A 144 -16.95 -14.87 -7.21
CA LEU A 144 -17.89 -15.32 -6.17
C LEU A 144 -17.64 -16.79 -5.79
N TYR A 145 -17.36 -17.64 -6.79
CA TYR A 145 -17.00 -19.03 -6.55
C TYR A 145 -15.73 -19.14 -5.71
N LEU A 146 -14.66 -18.42 -6.07
CA LEU A 146 -13.40 -18.45 -5.33
C LEU A 146 -13.57 -18.02 -3.88
N ALA A 147 -14.25 -16.89 -3.64
CA ALA A 147 -14.46 -16.39 -2.28
C ALA A 147 -15.19 -17.44 -1.44
N THR A 148 -16.26 -18.03 -2.00
CA THR A 148 -17.06 -19.05 -1.31
C THR A 148 -16.25 -20.33 -1.07
N LYS A 149 -15.53 -20.82 -2.09
CA LYS A 149 -14.72 -22.05 -2.01
C LYS A 149 -13.60 -21.91 -0.98
N LEU A 150 -12.91 -20.76 -0.94
CA LEU A 150 -11.89 -20.50 0.08
C LEU A 150 -12.50 -20.47 1.48
N ILE A 151 -13.66 -19.84 1.69
CA ILE A 151 -14.34 -19.83 2.99
C ILE A 151 -14.68 -21.27 3.41
N MET A 152 -15.25 -22.07 2.51
CA MET A 152 -15.59 -23.47 2.79
C MET A 152 -14.35 -24.31 3.13
N ASP A 153 -13.30 -24.22 2.33
CA ASP A 153 -12.06 -25.00 2.53
C ASP A 153 -11.38 -24.62 3.84
N LEU A 154 -11.29 -23.32 4.15
CA LEU A 154 -10.69 -22.85 5.40
C LEU A 154 -11.53 -23.20 6.63
N SER A 155 -12.85 -23.24 6.51
CA SER A 155 -13.75 -23.61 7.62
C SER A 155 -13.72 -25.11 7.93
N THR A 156 -13.35 -25.93 6.95
CA THR A 156 -13.29 -27.40 7.09
C THR A 156 -11.90 -27.91 7.42
N ALA A 157 -10.84 -27.21 7.02
CA ALA A 157 -9.45 -27.55 7.30
C ALA A 157 -8.97 -27.25 8.74
N GLN A 158 -9.83 -26.64 9.59
CA GLN A 158 -9.53 -26.38 11.01
C GLN A 158 -9.93 -27.54 11.95
N LYS A 159 -10.21 -28.73 11.42
CA LYS A 159 -10.37 -29.96 12.21
C LYS A 159 -9.11 -30.82 12.17
#